data_AF-A0A450ZRP5-F1
#
_entry.id   AF-A0A450ZRP5-F1
#
_cell.length_a   1.000
_cell.length_b   1.000
_cell.length_c   1.000
_cell.angle_alpha   90.00
_cell.angle_beta   90.00
_cell.angle_gamma   90.00
#
_symmetry.space_group_name_H-M   'P 1'
#
loop_
_entity.id
_entity.type
_entity.pdbx_description
1 polymer ?
#
loop_
_entity_poly.entity_id
_entity_poly.type
_entity_poly.pdbx_seq_one_letter_code
_entity_poly.pdbx_strand_id
1 'polypeptide(L)'
;MNLSPWLSLLKEPSCLTPFLFYFLYLVWYYLKTKPLIGAHDSLVDSLMDPQGRDWAIAKLTAPNRWRILYQDSLNGLLAFLDRWFGKGWLNPKALHVCYLLAFMYPLLFVFITWLFTGEGRIGELTVFRPDIDGWGRSWRGGLFMGEMALAGYLLFLLFNDSLENRIKARLPRNWPPGLVTSIAWIAKMAAFAFAGNFALAVAFTFAGTFAFTGAFAAAGVIAFAFAFAFAGVGVVAFILAVAVAVAVAVAVAFDLISERIERNKIRFGFSSAYLLALMYLALWGILAFGEPEKPVEGLLAWTVLIFLPTINTFFDVASLQVSRYFIGKIKQDNRHQNILWMVIDVAVAIALLFGLYWTLFAVLDLLDSRLFPETPLFDVQGWKALFWESKDWFHPDILWFTLMASTTLLVTFIHLSLAFAHLFMPLWHRKEKKKIAGLIREMKREAEKNADRKVPKDICRDLARAYYFPWEHGVVLGSLTLWGIGCVFYYLVLQG
;
A
#
# COMPACT_ATOMS: atom_id res chain seq x y z
N MET A 1 -23.35 -8.02 21.37
CA MET A 1 -22.74 -6.72 21.00
C MET A 1 -23.54 -5.62 21.69
N ASN A 2 -22.92 -4.86 22.59
CA ASN A 2 -23.58 -3.75 23.27
C ASN A 2 -23.66 -2.56 22.29
N LEU A 3 -24.86 -2.20 21.84
CA LEU A 3 -25.07 -1.08 20.89
C LEU A 3 -25.06 0.29 21.59
N SER A 4 -24.93 0.33 22.92
CA SER A 4 -24.87 1.56 23.73
C SER A 4 -23.89 2.62 23.19
N PRO A 5 -22.65 2.29 22.77
CA PRO A 5 -21.70 3.28 22.24
C PRO A 5 -22.13 3.88 20.89
N TRP A 6 -22.88 3.11 20.09
CA TRP A 6 -23.42 3.58 18.81
C TRP A 6 -24.63 4.50 18.99
N LEU A 7 -25.40 4.30 20.06
CA LEU A 7 -26.52 5.18 20.40
C LEU A 7 -26.07 6.48 21.08
N SER A 8 -24.93 6.50 21.78
CA SER A 8 -24.35 7.75 22.30
C SER A 8 -23.81 8.65 21.18
N LEU A 9 -23.33 8.09 20.08
CA LEU A 9 -22.95 8.83 18.87
C LEU A 9 -24.11 9.68 18.29
N LEU A 10 -25.36 9.22 18.41
CA LEU A 10 -26.54 9.96 17.99
C LEU A 10 -26.96 11.08 18.96
N LYS A 11 -26.41 11.11 20.19
CA LYS A 11 -26.72 12.13 21.18
C LYS A 11 -25.86 13.38 21.04
N GLU A 12 -24.70 13.28 20.41
CA GLU A 12 -23.85 14.45 20.19
C GLU A 12 -24.32 15.26 18.97
N PRO A 13 -24.69 16.55 19.17
CA PRO A 13 -25.22 17.40 18.10
C PRO A 13 -24.22 17.56 16.95
N SER A 14 -22.91 17.50 17.24
CA SER A 14 -21.83 17.53 16.26
C SER A 14 -22.06 16.45 15.19
N CYS A 15 -22.19 15.17 15.55
CA CYS A 15 -22.51 14.03 14.66
C CYS A 15 -23.88 14.12 13.94
N LEU A 16 -24.83 14.83 14.55
CA LEU A 16 -26.08 15.39 13.99
C LEU A 16 -25.96 16.22 12.70
N THR A 17 -25.03 17.14 12.77
CA THR A 17 -25.24 18.50 12.24
C THR A 17 -25.29 18.54 10.69
N PRO A 18 -24.42 17.86 9.95
CA PRO A 18 -24.43 17.65 8.52
C PRO A 18 -25.47 16.69 7.98
N PHE A 19 -25.97 15.70 8.73
CA PHE A 19 -27.17 15.00 8.28
C PHE A 19 -28.37 15.94 8.29
N LEU A 20 -28.46 16.80 9.31
CA LEU A 20 -29.41 17.90 9.34
C LEU A 20 -29.14 18.91 8.23
N PHE A 21 -27.90 19.35 7.97
CA PHE A 21 -27.60 20.25 6.85
C PHE A 21 -27.85 19.60 5.50
N TYR A 22 -27.70 18.28 5.38
CA TYR A 22 -28.02 17.56 4.15
C TYR A 22 -29.51 17.46 3.95
N PHE A 23 -30.26 17.12 4.99
CA PHE A 23 -31.70 17.12 4.96
C PHE A 23 -32.20 18.53 4.63
N LEU A 24 -31.68 19.55 5.29
CA LEU A 24 -31.96 20.96 4.98
C LEU A 24 -31.52 21.34 3.57
N TYR A 25 -30.41 20.82 3.05
CA TYR A 25 -29.97 21.02 1.67
C TYR A 25 -30.94 20.35 0.69
N LEU A 26 -31.39 19.11 0.95
CA LEU A 26 -32.35 18.39 0.13
C LEU A 26 -33.73 19.05 0.17
N VAL A 27 -34.19 19.49 1.34
CA VAL A 27 -35.43 20.25 1.53
C VAL A 27 -35.33 21.59 0.84
N TRP A 28 -34.24 22.33 1.03
CA TRP A 28 -33.98 23.60 0.35
C TRP A 28 -33.87 23.41 -1.16
N TYR A 29 -33.25 22.34 -1.64
CA TYR A 29 -33.17 21.98 -3.06
C TYR A 29 -34.53 21.58 -3.64
N TYR A 30 -35.34 20.84 -2.88
CA TYR A 30 -36.69 20.46 -3.31
C TYR A 30 -37.62 21.69 -3.36
N LEU A 31 -37.47 22.60 -2.40
CA LEU A 31 -38.27 23.82 -2.29
C LEU A 31 -37.78 24.96 -3.21
N LYS A 32 -36.47 25.06 -3.47
CA LYS A 32 -35.89 25.99 -4.45
C LYS A 32 -35.50 25.26 -5.73
N THR A 33 -36.16 25.62 -6.81
CA THR A 33 -35.89 25.20 -8.19
C THR A 33 -34.51 25.57 -8.75
N LYS A 34 -33.57 26.09 -7.94
CA LYS A 34 -32.31 26.72 -8.40
C LYS A 34 -31.07 26.23 -7.63
N PRO A 35 -30.35 25.23 -8.15
CA PRO A 35 -28.99 24.92 -7.74
C PRO A 35 -27.99 25.89 -8.40
N LEU A 36 -26.81 26.12 -7.77
CA LEU A 36 -25.69 26.96 -8.23
C LEU A 36 -26.11 28.16 -9.10
N ILE A 37 -26.66 29.18 -8.43
CA ILE A 37 -27.42 30.32 -8.99
C ILE A 37 -26.76 31.00 -10.20
N GLY A 38 -25.44 31.00 -10.33
CA GLY A 38 -24.75 31.56 -11.49
C GLY A 38 -24.57 30.59 -12.67
N ALA A 39 -24.10 29.37 -12.41
CA ALA A 39 -23.73 28.42 -13.46
C ALA A 39 -24.95 27.76 -14.12
N HIS A 40 -25.99 27.47 -13.35
CA HIS A 40 -27.21 26.86 -13.88
C HIS A 40 -27.99 27.86 -14.75
N ASP A 41 -28.22 29.07 -14.23
CA ASP A 41 -28.94 30.11 -14.98
C ASP A 41 -28.12 30.55 -16.21
N SER A 42 -26.79 30.70 -16.10
CA SER A 42 -25.92 30.97 -17.26
C SER A 42 -25.97 29.88 -18.33
N LEU A 43 -26.05 28.59 -17.95
CA LEU A 43 -26.21 27.50 -18.91
C LEU A 43 -27.59 27.56 -19.56
N VAL A 44 -28.66 27.81 -18.79
CA VAL A 44 -30.02 27.95 -19.33
C VAL A 44 -30.09 29.11 -20.32
N ASP A 45 -29.52 30.27 -19.98
CA ASP A 45 -29.50 31.44 -20.84
C ASP A 45 -28.71 31.17 -22.13
N SER A 46 -27.56 30.50 -22.02
CA SER A 46 -26.75 30.07 -23.18
C SER A 46 -27.49 29.06 -24.06
N LEU A 47 -28.30 28.17 -23.49
CA LEU A 47 -29.10 27.21 -24.24
C LEU A 47 -30.32 27.85 -24.92
N MET A 48 -30.88 28.91 -24.32
CA MET A 48 -31.98 29.66 -24.91
C MET A 48 -31.53 30.50 -26.11
N ASP A 49 -30.35 31.13 -26.03
CA ASP A 49 -29.75 31.90 -27.12
C ASP A 49 -29.35 31.00 -28.31
N PRO A 50 -29.89 31.21 -29.53
CA PRO A 50 -29.52 30.44 -30.70
C PRO A 50 -28.02 30.41 -31.00
N GLN A 51 -27.28 31.50 -30.73
CA GLN A 51 -25.83 31.55 -30.98
C GLN A 51 -25.04 30.81 -29.89
N GLY A 52 -25.38 31.01 -28.62
CA GLY A 52 -24.77 30.32 -27.48
C GLY A 52 -25.10 28.82 -27.39
N ARG A 53 -26.22 28.38 -27.96
CA ARG A 53 -26.75 27.01 -27.78
C ARG A 53 -25.81 25.95 -28.32
N ASP A 54 -25.32 26.10 -29.54
CA ASP A 54 -24.45 25.10 -30.14
C ASP A 54 -23.13 24.96 -29.39
N TRP A 55 -22.58 26.08 -28.90
CA TRP A 55 -21.42 26.08 -28.02
C TRP A 55 -21.70 25.40 -26.68
N ALA A 56 -22.85 25.69 -26.06
CA ALA A 56 -23.27 25.04 -24.82
C ALA A 56 -23.46 23.52 -25.02
N ILE A 57 -24.13 23.08 -26.08
CA ILE A 57 -24.27 21.66 -26.42
C ILE A 57 -22.89 21.03 -26.66
N ALA A 58 -22.00 21.70 -27.39
CA ALA A 58 -20.64 21.20 -27.62
C ALA A 58 -19.90 21.02 -26.30
N LYS A 59 -20.03 21.95 -25.36
CA LYS A 59 -19.44 21.85 -24.01
C LYS A 59 -20.06 20.72 -23.17
N LEU A 60 -21.38 20.52 -23.25
CA LEU A 60 -22.08 19.43 -22.54
C LEU A 60 -21.72 18.05 -23.11
N THR A 61 -21.47 17.96 -24.41
CA THR A 61 -21.15 16.71 -25.12
C THR A 61 -19.66 16.44 -25.23
N ALA A 62 -18.81 17.44 -24.99
CA ALA A 62 -17.37 17.30 -24.99
C ALA A 62 -16.91 16.21 -24.01
N PRO A 63 -15.85 15.45 -24.36
CA PRO A 63 -15.23 14.53 -23.44
C PRO A 63 -14.77 15.29 -22.19
N ASN A 64 -15.34 14.96 -21.02
CA ASN A 64 -14.92 15.59 -19.78
C ASN A 64 -13.47 15.18 -19.47
N ARG A 65 -12.53 16.14 -19.59
CA ARG A 65 -11.10 15.94 -19.33
C ARG A 65 -10.85 15.32 -17.96
N TRP A 66 -11.60 15.72 -16.94
CA TRP A 66 -11.47 15.20 -15.58
C TRP A 66 -11.90 13.73 -15.48
N ARG A 67 -12.94 13.35 -16.22
CA ARG A 67 -13.37 11.95 -16.31
C ARG A 67 -12.33 11.09 -17.00
N ILE A 68 -11.75 11.58 -18.11
CA ILE A 68 -10.67 10.88 -18.81
C ILE A 68 -9.49 10.70 -17.85
N LEU A 69 -9.03 11.79 -17.24
CA LEU A 69 -7.94 11.77 -16.27
C LEU A 69 -8.22 10.80 -15.12
N TYR A 70 -9.43 10.82 -14.55
CA TYR A 70 -9.82 9.90 -13.48
C TYR A 70 -9.81 8.43 -13.93
N GLN A 71 -10.37 8.13 -15.10
CA GLN A 71 -10.38 6.77 -15.65
C GLN A 71 -8.96 6.29 -15.97
N ASP A 72 -8.13 7.17 -16.51
CA ASP A 72 -6.72 6.91 -16.79
C ASP A 72 -5.93 6.72 -15.50
N SER A 73 -6.22 7.48 -14.44
CA SER A 73 -5.64 7.28 -13.10
C SER A 73 -6.05 5.93 -12.51
N LEU A 74 -7.32 5.52 -12.60
CA LEU A 74 -7.76 4.20 -12.13
C LEU A 74 -7.10 3.06 -12.93
N ASN A 75 -7.06 3.19 -14.26
CA ASN A 75 -6.42 2.21 -15.13
C ASN A 75 -4.91 2.15 -14.87
N GLY A 76 -4.28 3.32 -14.69
CA GLY A 76 -2.88 3.47 -14.35
C GLY A 76 -2.56 2.85 -13.00
N LEU A 77 -3.40 3.06 -11.99
CA LEU A 77 -3.24 2.41 -10.69
C LEU A 77 -3.39 0.89 -10.79
N LEU A 78 -4.44 0.38 -11.46
CA LEU A 78 -4.59 -1.06 -11.65
C LEU A 78 -3.41 -1.67 -12.41
N ALA A 79 -2.95 -1.01 -13.47
CA ALA A 79 -1.78 -1.44 -14.23
C ALA A 79 -0.50 -1.37 -13.38
N PHE A 80 -0.36 -0.37 -12.53
CA PHE A 80 0.73 -0.26 -11.56
C PHE A 80 0.68 -1.43 -10.56
N LEU A 81 -0.48 -1.69 -9.96
CA LEU A 81 -0.67 -2.80 -9.02
C LEU A 81 -0.41 -4.14 -9.69
N ASP A 82 -0.88 -4.35 -10.92
CA ASP A 82 -0.62 -5.57 -11.69
C ASP A 82 0.86 -5.72 -12.06
N ARG A 83 1.56 -4.62 -12.36
CA ARG A 83 2.99 -4.62 -12.66
C ARG A 83 3.82 -4.96 -11.43
N TRP A 84 3.55 -4.32 -10.31
CA TRP A 84 4.32 -4.48 -9.07
C TRP A 84 3.98 -5.77 -8.33
N PHE A 85 2.70 -6.04 -8.08
CA PHE A 85 2.27 -7.18 -7.27
C PHE A 85 1.83 -8.38 -8.12
N GLY A 86 1.91 -8.28 -9.44
CA GLY A 86 1.50 -9.34 -10.37
C GLY A 86 -0.01 -9.40 -10.57
N LYS A 87 -0.43 -9.90 -11.73
CA LYS A 87 -1.84 -9.98 -12.11
C LYS A 87 -2.55 -11.13 -11.41
N GLY A 88 -3.76 -10.87 -10.91
CA GLY A 88 -4.65 -11.85 -10.29
C GLY A 88 -4.59 -11.88 -8.76
N TRP A 89 -5.58 -12.57 -8.17
CA TRP A 89 -5.83 -12.55 -6.72
C TRP A 89 -4.76 -13.25 -5.89
N LEU A 90 -4.24 -14.37 -6.39
CA LEU A 90 -3.26 -15.19 -5.69
C LEU A 90 -1.98 -15.22 -6.52
N ASN A 91 -1.47 -14.03 -6.85
CA ASN A 91 -0.18 -13.93 -7.51
C ASN A 91 0.92 -13.99 -6.44
N PRO A 92 1.87 -14.93 -6.51
CA PRO A 92 2.96 -15.00 -5.52
C PRO A 92 3.81 -13.75 -5.43
N LYS A 93 3.92 -13.00 -6.55
CA LYS A 93 4.63 -11.72 -6.57
C LYS A 93 4.04 -10.74 -5.57
N ALA A 94 2.72 -10.78 -5.34
CA ALA A 94 2.06 -9.95 -4.35
C ALA A 94 2.58 -10.28 -2.94
N LEU A 95 2.62 -11.57 -2.59
CA LEU A 95 3.15 -12.04 -1.31
C LEU A 95 4.58 -11.55 -1.08
N HIS A 96 5.44 -11.69 -2.08
CA HIS A 96 6.86 -11.35 -1.93
C HIS A 96 7.09 -9.84 -1.81
N VAL A 97 6.36 -9.04 -2.59
CA VAL A 97 6.45 -7.57 -2.50
C VAL A 97 5.85 -7.09 -1.18
N CYS A 98 4.72 -7.63 -0.74
CA CYS A 98 4.15 -7.31 0.57
C CYS A 98 5.11 -7.68 1.71
N TYR A 99 5.78 -8.84 1.64
CA TYR A 99 6.79 -9.23 2.63
C TYR A 99 7.96 -8.27 2.65
N LEU A 100 8.49 -7.93 1.47
CA LEU A 100 9.56 -6.96 1.36
C LEU A 100 9.16 -5.60 1.96
N LEU A 101 7.93 -5.14 1.72
CA LEU A 101 7.44 -3.89 2.29
C LEU A 101 7.30 -3.99 3.81
N ALA A 102 6.64 -5.04 4.32
CA ALA A 102 6.46 -5.29 5.75
C ALA A 102 7.80 -5.39 6.50
N PHE A 103 8.83 -5.94 5.85
CA PHE A 103 10.19 -6.03 6.37
C PHE A 103 10.94 -4.69 6.32
N MET A 104 10.93 -4.01 5.17
CA MET A 104 11.75 -2.83 4.93
C MET A 104 11.22 -1.57 5.62
N TYR A 105 9.89 -1.42 5.79
CA TYR A 105 9.31 -0.21 6.35
C TYR A 105 9.77 0.08 7.79
N PRO A 106 9.67 -0.88 8.72
CA PRO A 106 10.14 -0.68 10.10
C PRO A 106 11.63 -0.37 10.15
N LEU A 107 12.45 -1.08 9.36
CA LEU A 107 13.89 -0.85 9.30
C LEU A 107 14.25 0.54 8.76
N LEU A 108 13.59 0.97 7.68
CA LEU A 108 13.78 2.30 7.11
C LEU A 108 13.40 3.39 8.12
N PHE A 109 12.32 3.18 8.88
CA PHE A 109 11.91 4.13 9.89
C PHE A 109 12.90 4.19 11.07
N VAL A 110 13.34 3.05 11.58
CA VAL A 110 14.35 2.98 12.65
C VAL A 110 15.65 3.62 12.19
N PHE A 111 16.03 3.42 10.93
CA PHE A 111 17.17 4.08 10.32
C PHE A 111 16.99 5.60 10.26
N ILE A 112 15.84 6.10 9.80
CA ILE A 112 15.52 7.54 9.77
C ILE A 112 15.56 8.12 11.19
N THR A 113 14.93 7.43 12.15
CA THR A 113 14.92 7.84 13.56
C THR A 113 16.33 7.91 14.12
N TRP A 114 17.17 6.92 13.84
CA TRP A 114 18.57 6.90 14.24
C TRP A 114 19.36 8.05 13.64
N LEU A 115 19.15 8.40 12.36
CA LEU A 115 19.81 9.55 11.74
C LEU A 115 19.52 10.85 12.50
N PHE A 116 18.25 11.08 12.85
CA PHE A 116 17.82 12.33 13.47
C PHE A 116 18.06 12.38 14.98
N THR A 117 17.79 11.29 15.69
CA THR A 117 17.79 11.26 17.17
C THR A 117 19.04 10.59 17.75
N GLY A 118 19.69 9.71 16.99
CA GLY A 118 20.70 8.79 17.51
C GLY A 118 20.13 7.48 18.06
N GLU A 119 18.82 7.40 18.28
CA GLU A 119 18.16 6.19 18.78
C GLU A 119 17.75 5.29 17.62
N GLY A 120 18.27 4.07 17.59
CA GLY A 120 18.07 3.10 16.52
C GLY A 120 17.60 1.75 17.02
N ARG A 121 16.58 1.73 17.89
CA ARG A 121 16.07 0.52 18.53
C ARG A 121 14.72 0.07 17.99
N ILE A 122 14.44 -1.23 18.08
CA ILE A 122 13.12 -1.83 17.87
C ILE A 122 12.74 -2.60 19.14
N GLY A 123 11.87 -2.01 19.96
CA GLY A 123 11.70 -2.46 21.35
C GLY A 123 13.06 -2.44 22.06
N GLU A 124 13.44 -3.56 22.68
CA GLU A 124 14.74 -3.75 23.34
C GLU A 124 15.89 -4.04 22.36
N LEU A 125 15.60 -4.35 21.08
CA LEU A 125 16.63 -4.68 20.10
C LEU A 125 17.32 -3.40 19.60
N THR A 126 18.59 -3.20 19.96
CA THR A 126 19.41 -2.13 19.39
C THR A 126 19.84 -2.53 17.97
N VAL A 127 19.29 -1.85 16.95
CA VAL A 127 19.62 -2.09 15.53
C VAL A 127 20.78 -1.22 15.08
N PHE A 128 20.76 0.07 15.46
CA PHE A 128 21.86 1.00 15.23
C PHE A 128 22.39 1.54 16.54
N ARG A 129 23.72 1.73 16.61
CA ARG A 129 24.36 2.17 17.84
C ARG A 129 24.08 3.64 18.15
N PRO A 130 23.77 3.97 19.42
CA PRO A 130 23.52 5.34 19.84
C PRO A 130 24.78 6.17 20.09
N ASP A 131 25.95 5.53 20.23
CA ASP A 131 27.24 6.15 20.57
C ASP A 131 27.92 6.93 19.43
N ILE A 132 27.24 7.08 18.29
CA ILE A 132 27.77 7.73 17.09
C ILE A 132 27.31 9.18 17.04
N ASP A 133 28.26 10.10 16.86
CA ASP A 133 28.01 11.52 16.72
C ASP A 133 27.23 11.87 15.43
N GLY A 134 26.59 13.04 15.39
CA GLY A 134 25.69 13.39 14.28
C GLY A 134 26.35 13.37 12.89
N TRP A 135 27.63 13.74 12.80
CA TRP A 135 28.40 13.66 11.56
C TRP A 135 28.70 12.22 11.17
N GLY A 136 29.17 11.39 12.10
CA GLY A 136 29.38 9.97 11.89
C GLY A 136 28.09 9.25 11.47
N ARG A 137 26.95 9.60 12.06
CA ARG A 137 25.63 9.06 11.68
C ARG A 137 25.25 9.46 10.26
N SER A 138 25.40 10.73 9.90
CA SER A 138 25.07 11.23 8.56
C SER A 138 25.93 10.57 7.48
N TRP A 139 27.24 10.44 7.72
CA TRP A 139 28.15 9.78 6.79
C TRP A 139 27.82 8.30 6.60
N ARG A 140 27.66 7.56 7.71
CA ARG A 140 27.26 6.14 7.68
C ARG A 140 25.88 5.97 7.06
N GLY A 141 24.95 6.87 7.34
CA GLY A 141 23.64 6.90 6.70
C GLY A 141 23.71 7.10 5.19
N GLY A 142 24.52 8.04 4.73
CA GLY A 142 24.78 8.27 3.31
C GLY A 142 25.36 7.03 2.62
N LEU A 143 26.31 6.35 3.27
CA LEU A 143 26.87 5.08 2.78
C LEU A 143 25.78 4.01 2.69
N PHE A 144 25.01 3.79 3.75
CA PHE A 144 23.92 2.82 3.78
C PHE A 144 22.91 3.07 2.65
N MET A 145 22.49 4.31 2.45
CA MET A 145 21.55 4.69 1.40
C MET A 145 22.15 4.50 0.00
N GLY A 146 23.42 4.86 -0.19
CA GLY A 146 24.14 4.64 -1.45
C GLY A 146 24.28 3.15 -1.77
N GLU A 147 24.55 2.33 -0.76
CA GLU A 147 24.64 0.88 -0.87
C GLU A 147 23.30 0.23 -1.21
N MET A 148 22.23 0.62 -0.52
CA MET A 148 20.88 0.16 -0.81
C MET A 148 20.41 0.58 -2.20
N ALA A 149 20.76 1.81 -2.63
CA ALA A 149 20.47 2.28 -3.98
C ALA A 149 21.25 1.47 -5.04
N LEU A 150 22.52 1.14 -4.78
CA LEU A 150 23.33 0.30 -5.67
C LEU A 150 22.77 -1.13 -5.74
N ALA A 151 22.47 -1.75 -4.60
CA ALA A 151 21.87 -3.08 -4.56
C ALA A 151 20.51 -3.10 -5.26
N GLY A 152 19.65 -2.11 -5.01
CA GLY A 152 18.38 -1.94 -5.70
C GLY A 152 18.53 -1.75 -7.21
N TYR A 153 19.51 -0.96 -7.65
CA TYR A 153 19.83 -0.80 -9.07
C TYR A 153 20.31 -2.11 -9.71
N LEU A 154 21.18 -2.87 -9.02
CA LEU A 154 21.64 -4.18 -9.49
C LEU A 154 20.47 -5.18 -9.60
N LEU A 155 19.62 -5.25 -8.57
CA LEU A 155 18.41 -6.08 -8.60
C LEU A 155 17.46 -5.64 -9.72
N PHE A 156 17.26 -4.34 -9.93
CA PHE A 156 16.46 -3.83 -11.03
C PHE A 156 17.01 -4.26 -12.39
N LEU A 157 18.32 -4.18 -12.59
CA LEU A 157 18.97 -4.67 -13.81
C LEU A 157 18.75 -6.18 -14.00
N LEU A 158 18.80 -6.95 -12.91
CA LEU A 158 18.60 -8.39 -12.90
C LEU A 158 17.15 -8.80 -13.21
N PHE A 159 16.16 -8.11 -12.65
CA PHE A 159 14.74 -8.48 -12.76
C PHE A 159 14.02 -7.90 -13.98
N ASN A 160 14.55 -6.85 -14.62
CA ASN A 160 13.90 -6.22 -15.78
C ASN A 160 14.37 -6.81 -17.12
N ASP A 161 15.00 -7.99 -17.11
CA ASP A 161 15.76 -8.61 -18.21
C ASP A 161 16.76 -7.65 -18.87
N SER A 162 17.02 -6.49 -18.25
CA SER A 162 17.77 -5.40 -18.85
C SER A 162 19.24 -5.77 -18.88
N LEU A 163 19.72 -6.45 -17.84
CA LEU A 163 21.07 -6.98 -17.80
C LEU A 163 21.27 -8.04 -18.90
N GLU A 164 20.36 -9.02 -18.98
CA GLU A 164 20.41 -10.06 -19.99
C GLU A 164 20.35 -9.48 -21.41
N ASN A 165 19.42 -8.58 -21.69
CA ASN A 165 19.28 -7.93 -22.98
C ASN A 165 20.49 -7.05 -23.33
N ARG A 166 21.04 -6.31 -22.37
CA ARG A 166 22.27 -5.50 -22.58
C ARG A 166 23.48 -6.38 -22.84
N ILE A 167 23.61 -7.52 -22.15
CA ILE A 167 24.70 -8.48 -22.38
C ILE A 167 24.55 -9.11 -23.75
N LYS A 168 23.37 -9.63 -24.08
CA LYS A 168 23.06 -10.19 -25.41
C LYS A 168 23.32 -9.19 -26.54
N ALA A 169 23.01 -7.91 -26.34
CA ALA A 169 23.24 -6.86 -27.33
C ALA A 169 24.73 -6.53 -27.56
N ARG A 170 25.61 -6.81 -26.59
CA ARG A 170 27.05 -6.56 -26.69
C ARG A 170 27.86 -7.79 -27.12
N LEU A 171 27.28 -8.98 -27.08
CA LEU A 171 27.95 -10.21 -27.52
C LEU A 171 27.94 -10.33 -29.05
N PRO A 172 28.97 -10.97 -29.66
CA PRO A 172 29.03 -11.15 -31.10
C PRO A 172 27.82 -11.93 -31.64
N ARG A 173 27.18 -11.43 -32.70
CA ARG A 173 25.97 -12.03 -33.29
C ARG A 173 26.19 -13.42 -33.90
N ASN A 174 27.43 -13.77 -34.20
CA ASN A 174 27.81 -15.06 -34.80
C ASN A 174 28.01 -16.18 -33.76
N TRP A 175 27.84 -15.91 -32.46
CA TRP A 175 27.96 -16.93 -31.44
C TRP A 175 26.73 -17.85 -31.39
N PRO A 176 26.90 -19.15 -31.05
CA PRO A 176 25.77 -20.05 -30.86
C PRO A 176 24.79 -19.48 -29.83
N PRO A 177 23.47 -19.50 -30.09
CA PRO A 177 22.46 -18.96 -29.16
C PRO A 177 22.54 -19.55 -27.76
N GLY A 178 22.89 -20.84 -27.65
CA GLY A 178 23.11 -21.51 -26.37
C GLY A 178 24.24 -20.90 -25.55
N LEU A 179 25.37 -20.57 -26.18
CA LEU A 179 26.53 -19.95 -25.51
C LEU A 179 26.19 -18.54 -25.01
N VAL A 180 25.53 -17.73 -25.86
CA VAL A 180 25.08 -16.38 -25.51
C VAL A 180 24.13 -16.40 -24.31
N THR A 181 23.20 -17.35 -24.29
CA THR A 181 22.24 -17.52 -23.19
C THR A 181 22.95 -17.96 -21.90
N SER A 182 23.88 -18.92 -21.99
CA SER A 182 24.67 -19.36 -20.83
C SER A 182 25.52 -18.25 -20.23
N ILE A 183 26.16 -17.40 -21.04
CA ILE A 183 26.96 -16.27 -20.56
C ILE A 183 26.10 -15.22 -19.89
N ALA A 184 24.94 -14.89 -20.48
CA ALA A 184 24.00 -13.96 -19.86
C ALA A 184 23.49 -14.50 -18.51
N TRP A 185 23.22 -15.81 -18.42
CA TRP A 185 22.80 -16.46 -17.20
C TRP A 185 23.90 -16.45 -16.12
N ILE A 186 25.15 -16.78 -16.48
CA ILE A 186 26.30 -16.71 -15.56
C ILE A 186 26.49 -15.28 -15.05
N ALA A 187 26.39 -14.27 -15.91
CA ALA A 187 26.50 -12.88 -15.49
C ALA A 187 25.33 -12.44 -14.59
N LYS A 188 24.11 -12.94 -14.83
CA LYS A 188 22.94 -12.76 -13.95
C LYS A 188 23.24 -13.36 -12.56
N MET A 189 23.75 -14.59 -12.52
CA MET A 189 24.12 -15.26 -11.26
C MET A 189 25.27 -14.56 -10.53
N ALA A 190 26.28 -14.06 -11.24
CA ALA A 190 27.41 -13.34 -10.66
C ALA A 190 26.99 -11.98 -10.08
N ALA A 191 26.21 -11.19 -10.82
CA ALA A 191 25.67 -9.93 -10.32
C ALA A 191 24.71 -10.15 -9.15
N PHE A 192 23.97 -11.26 -9.15
CA PHE A 192 23.11 -11.67 -8.05
C PHE A 192 23.91 -12.05 -6.80
N ALA A 193 24.92 -12.91 -6.93
CA ALA A 193 25.81 -13.28 -5.84
C ALA A 193 26.55 -12.07 -5.27
N PHE A 194 26.97 -11.15 -6.14
CA PHE A 194 27.56 -9.88 -5.74
C PHE A 194 26.58 -9.03 -4.94
N ALA A 195 25.34 -8.85 -5.41
CA ALA A 195 24.32 -8.10 -4.67
C ALA A 195 24.00 -8.73 -3.30
N GLY A 196 23.90 -10.06 -3.23
CA GLY A 196 23.68 -10.79 -1.98
C GLY A 196 24.85 -10.62 -0.99
N ASN A 197 26.09 -10.87 -1.42
CA ASN A 197 27.28 -10.70 -0.59
C ASN A 197 27.51 -9.25 -0.19
N PHE A 198 27.17 -8.30 -1.06
CA PHE A 198 27.27 -6.88 -0.78
C PHE A 198 26.27 -6.48 0.31
N ALA A 199 25.00 -6.87 0.19
CA ALA A 199 24.00 -6.61 1.22
C ALA A 199 24.35 -7.28 2.57
N LEU A 200 24.99 -8.46 2.52
CA LEU A 200 25.56 -9.15 3.68
C LEU A 200 26.66 -8.32 4.36
N ALA A 201 27.63 -7.82 3.59
CA ALA A 201 28.75 -7.03 4.10
C ALA A 201 28.29 -5.70 4.73
N VAL A 202 27.23 -5.10 4.20
CA VAL A 202 26.57 -3.92 4.78
C VAL A 202 25.97 -4.27 6.14
N ALA A 203 25.19 -5.36 6.22
CA ALA A 203 24.62 -5.82 7.49
C ALA A 203 25.68 -5.99 8.60
N PHE A 204 26.85 -6.53 8.24
CA PHE A 204 27.97 -6.71 9.17
C PHE A 204 28.68 -5.41 9.55
N THR A 205 28.84 -4.47 8.62
CA THR A 205 29.56 -3.21 8.86
C THR A 205 28.79 -2.28 9.82
N PHE A 206 27.45 -2.31 9.76
CA PHE A 206 26.60 -1.44 10.60
C PHE A 206 26.29 -2.03 11.99
N ALA A 207 26.32 -3.36 12.14
CA ALA A 207 26.13 -4.03 13.44
C ALA A 207 27.34 -3.92 14.39
N GLY A 208 28.46 -3.33 13.93
CA GLY A 208 29.43 -2.72 14.83
C GLY A 208 30.58 -3.61 15.33
N THR A 209 30.94 -4.71 14.66
CA THR A 209 32.17 -5.44 14.99
C THR A 209 33.15 -5.54 13.84
N PHE A 210 34.22 -4.75 14.00
CA PHE A 210 35.55 -4.83 13.39
C PHE A 210 35.71 -4.66 11.88
N ALA A 211 36.77 -3.91 11.59
CA ALA A 211 37.31 -3.58 10.29
C ALA A 211 37.81 -4.84 9.57
N PHE A 212 37.02 -5.37 8.63
CA PHE A 212 37.55 -6.26 7.59
C PHE A 212 36.77 -6.11 6.28
N THR A 213 36.63 -4.87 5.82
CA THR A 213 36.07 -4.53 4.50
C THR A 213 36.98 -4.92 3.32
N GLY A 214 38.15 -5.52 3.56
CA GLY A 214 39.16 -5.79 2.53
C GLY A 214 39.08 -7.14 1.80
N ALA A 215 38.39 -8.16 2.34
CA ALA A 215 38.55 -9.54 1.87
C ALA A 215 37.36 -10.13 1.08
N PHE A 216 36.22 -9.44 1.00
CA PHE A 216 35.00 -9.99 0.37
C PHE A 216 34.97 -9.92 -1.17
N ALA A 217 35.96 -9.30 -1.81
CA ALA A 217 36.02 -9.18 -3.27
C ALA A 217 36.56 -10.44 -3.98
N ALA A 218 37.06 -11.45 -3.28
CA ALA A 218 37.84 -12.55 -3.88
C ALA A 218 37.46 -13.97 -3.41
N ALA A 219 36.16 -14.28 -3.26
CA ALA A 219 35.73 -15.67 -3.11
C ALA A 219 34.30 -15.86 -3.61
N GLY A 220 34.12 -15.85 -4.93
CA GLY A 220 32.94 -16.45 -5.53
C GLY A 220 33.00 -17.97 -5.41
N VAL A 221 31.87 -18.59 -5.05
CA VAL A 221 31.53 -20.02 -5.23
C VAL A 221 31.84 -21.00 -4.08
N ILE A 222 31.87 -20.60 -2.80
CA ILE A 222 31.75 -21.58 -1.69
C ILE A 222 30.72 -21.12 -0.64
N ALA A 223 29.45 -21.15 -1.03
CA ALA A 223 28.33 -20.98 -0.10
C ALA A 223 27.88 -22.37 0.39
N PHE A 224 28.67 -22.99 1.28
CA PHE A 224 28.17 -24.03 2.21
C PHE A 224 29.12 -24.35 3.39
N ALA A 225 30.30 -23.71 3.51
CA ALA A 225 31.32 -24.15 4.48
C ALA A 225 31.70 -23.15 5.60
N PHE A 226 31.12 -21.95 5.67
CA PHE A 226 31.56 -20.93 6.63
C PHE A 226 30.48 -20.51 7.64
N ALA A 227 29.91 -21.49 8.35
CA ALA A 227 29.03 -21.25 9.49
C ALA A 227 29.72 -21.42 10.87
N PHE A 228 31.01 -21.74 10.92
CA PHE A 228 31.61 -22.31 12.14
C PHE A 228 32.61 -21.45 12.93
N ALA A 229 32.74 -20.14 12.69
CA ALA A 229 33.76 -19.36 13.40
C ALA A 229 33.40 -17.90 13.69
N PHE A 230 32.35 -17.64 14.47
CA PHE A 230 32.20 -16.33 15.12
C PHE A 230 31.61 -16.46 16.53
N ALA A 231 32.48 -16.87 17.47
CA ALA A 231 32.26 -16.64 18.90
C ALA A 231 32.60 -15.17 19.18
N GLY A 232 31.64 -14.37 19.63
CA GLY A 232 31.93 -12.99 19.98
C GLY A 232 30.72 -12.08 20.08
N VAL A 233 30.40 -11.34 19.01
CA VAL A 233 29.73 -10.03 19.20
C VAL A 233 28.75 -9.66 18.05
N GLY A 234 28.16 -10.62 17.34
CA GLY A 234 27.44 -10.29 16.09
C GLY A 234 26.12 -11.03 15.84
N VAL A 235 25.32 -11.36 16.85
CA VAL A 235 24.06 -12.11 16.64
C VAL A 235 23.09 -11.32 15.76
N VAL A 236 22.94 -10.02 16.00
CA VAL A 236 22.10 -9.13 15.16
C VAL A 236 22.66 -9.01 13.75
N ALA A 237 23.99 -8.88 13.60
CA ALA A 237 24.68 -8.82 12.32
C ALA A 237 24.45 -10.09 11.49
N PHE A 238 24.63 -11.25 12.14
CA PHE A 238 24.45 -12.57 11.57
C PHE A 238 22.98 -12.80 11.20
N ILE A 239 22.03 -12.38 12.01
CA ILE A 239 20.60 -12.56 11.72
C ILE A 239 20.14 -11.63 10.61
N LEU A 240 20.59 -10.37 10.58
CA LEU A 240 20.27 -9.47 9.47
C LEU A 240 20.89 -9.99 8.17
N ALA A 241 22.14 -10.46 8.23
CA ALA A 241 22.84 -11.12 7.14
C ALA A 241 22.10 -12.38 6.65
N VAL A 242 21.66 -13.25 7.56
CA VAL A 242 20.87 -14.44 7.25
C VAL A 242 19.50 -14.04 6.70
N ALA A 243 18.81 -13.06 7.27
CA ALA A 243 17.50 -12.59 6.80
C ALA A 243 17.58 -12.03 5.38
N VAL A 244 18.61 -11.22 5.08
CA VAL A 244 18.88 -10.70 3.74
C VAL A 244 19.26 -11.83 2.79
N ALA A 245 20.18 -12.71 3.17
CA ALA A 245 20.59 -13.86 2.37
C ALA A 245 19.42 -14.81 2.08
N VAL A 246 18.54 -15.02 3.07
CA VAL A 246 17.31 -15.78 2.92
C VAL A 246 16.34 -15.06 1.99
N ALA A 247 16.09 -13.76 2.15
CA ALA A 247 15.21 -13.01 1.26
C ALA A 247 15.69 -13.02 -0.20
N VAL A 248 17.00 -12.95 -0.38
CA VAL A 248 17.71 -13.07 -1.66
C VAL A 248 17.57 -14.50 -2.21
N ALA A 249 17.84 -15.54 -1.41
CA ALA A 249 17.67 -16.94 -1.81
C ALA A 249 16.19 -17.27 -2.15
N VAL A 250 15.24 -16.69 -1.41
CA VAL A 250 13.79 -16.78 -1.67
C VAL A 250 13.48 -16.23 -3.05
N ALA A 251 13.99 -15.05 -3.38
CA ALA A 251 13.75 -14.42 -4.66
C ALA A 251 14.27 -15.30 -5.82
N VAL A 252 15.41 -15.97 -5.65
CA VAL A 252 16.02 -16.85 -6.69
C VAL A 252 15.34 -18.20 -6.81
N ALA A 253 15.17 -18.89 -5.68
CA ALA A 253 14.50 -20.19 -5.68
C ALA A 253 13.08 -20.02 -6.25
N PHE A 254 12.44 -18.90 -5.95
CA PHE A 254 11.16 -18.56 -6.53
C PHE A 254 11.24 -18.24 -8.03
N ASP A 255 12.20 -17.44 -8.51
CA ASP A 255 12.37 -17.16 -9.95
C ASP A 255 12.49 -18.49 -10.73
N LEU A 256 13.40 -19.36 -10.29
CA LEU A 256 13.69 -20.67 -10.89
C LEU A 256 12.52 -21.67 -10.81
N ILE A 257 11.78 -21.70 -9.70
CA ILE A 257 10.63 -22.62 -9.52
C ILE A 257 9.39 -22.07 -10.22
N SER A 258 9.21 -20.75 -10.24
CA SER A 258 8.04 -20.10 -10.84
C SER A 258 8.01 -20.28 -12.35
N GLU A 259 9.16 -20.39 -13.03
CA GLU A 259 9.22 -20.73 -14.45
C GLU A 259 8.61 -22.11 -14.77
N ARG A 260 8.61 -23.06 -13.82
CA ARG A 260 8.17 -24.45 -14.06
C ARG A 260 6.72 -24.79 -13.73
N ILE A 261 6.01 -23.99 -12.93
CA ILE A 261 4.69 -24.37 -12.40
C ILE A 261 3.58 -23.58 -13.10
N GLU A 262 2.88 -24.10 -14.11
CA GLU A 262 1.94 -23.30 -14.95
C GLU A 262 0.61 -22.81 -14.30
N ARG A 263 0.40 -22.86 -12.97
CA ARG A 263 -0.83 -22.33 -12.35
C ARG A 263 -0.59 -21.41 -11.14
N ASN A 264 -1.00 -20.15 -11.27
CA ASN A 264 -0.85 -19.09 -10.25
C ASN A 264 -1.31 -19.49 -8.85
N LYS A 265 -2.41 -20.27 -8.71
CA LYS A 265 -2.91 -20.72 -7.40
C LYS A 265 -1.94 -21.65 -6.67
N ILE A 266 -1.35 -22.62 -7.40
CA ILE A 266 -0.38 -23.57 -6.84
C ILE A 266 0.90 -22.82 -6.46
N ARG A 267 1.32 -21.85 -7.29
CA ARG A 267 2.49 -21.01 -6.99
C ARG A 267 2.30 -20.22 -5.68
N PHE A 268 1.13 -19.63 -5.43
CA PHE A 268 0.91 -18.81 -4.23
C PHE A 268 0.93 -19.65 -2.96
N GLY A 269 0.27 -20.82 -2.98
CA GLY A 269 0.32 -21.77 -1.87
C GLY A 269 1.74 -22.25 -1.60
N PHE A 270 2.50 -22.58 -2.65
CA PHE A 270 3.90 -22.98 -2.53
C PHE A 270 4.77 -21.86 -1.95
N SER A 271 4.65 -20.62 -2.44
CA SER A 271 5.38 -19.47 -1.86
C SER A 271 5.03 -19.22 -0.40
N SER A 272 3.76 -19.35 -0.05
CA SER A 272 3.31 -19.19 1.34
C SER A 272 3.91 -20.28 2.23
N ALA A 273 3.85 -21.54 1.79
CA ALA A 273 4.43 -22.66 2.51
C ALA A 273 5.95 -22.54 2.62
N TYR A 274 6.63 -22.08 1.57
CA TYR A 274 8.06 -21.86 1.55
C TYR A 274 8.48 -20.75 2.52
N LEU A 275 7.76 -19.63 2.54
CA LEU A 275 8.01 -18.53 3.46
C LEU A 275 7.82 -18.96 4.92
N LEU A 276 6.75 -19.71 5.22
CA LEU A 276 6.53 -20.30 6.54
C LEU A 276 7.61 -21.34 6.91
N ALA A 277 8.05 -22.16 5.96
CA ALA A 277 9.11 -23.15 6.18
C ALA A 277 10.46 -22.48 6.50
N LEU A 278 10.79 -21.39 5.80
CA LEU A 278 12.00 -20.62 6.08
C LEU A 278 11.95 -19.92 7.43
N MET A 279 10.80 -19.34 7.77
CA MET A 279 10.55 -18.77 9.09
C MET A 279 10.77 -19.83 10.19
N TYR A 280 10.26 -21.05 10.01
CA TYR A 280 10.48 -22.16 10.93
C TYR A 280 11.94 -22.63 10.96
N LEU A 281 12.60 -22.73 9.79
CA LEU A 281 14.01 -23.11 9.70
C LEU A 281 14.93 -22.10 10.41
N ALA A 282 14.64 -20.80 10.28
CA ALA A 282 15.37 -19.75 10.98
C ALA A 282 15.22 -19.88 12.50
N LEU A 283 13.99 -20.13 12.99
CA LEU A 283 13.74 -20.41 14.41
C LEU A 283 14.51 -21.64 14.88
N TRP A 284 14.41 -22.74 14.13
CA TRP A 284 15.13 -23.98 14.45
C TRP A 284 16.64 -23.76 14.49
N GLY A 285 17.21 -23.01 13.55
CA GLY A 285 18.63 -22.69 13.53
C GLY A 285 19.09 -21.91 14.77
N ILE A 286 18.29 -20.93 15.21
CA ILE A 286 18.56 -20.17 16.44
C ILE A 286 18.54 -21.09 17.66
N LEU A 287 17.55 -21.99 17.75
CA LEU A 287 17.40 -22.90 18.88
C LEU A 287 18.44 -24.03 18.88
N ALA A 288 18.82 -24.53 17.71
CA ALA A 288 19.74 -25.66 17.57
C ALA A 288 21.22 -25.25 17.69
N PHE A 289 21.57 -24.02 17.31
CA PHE A 289 22.95 -23.57 17.21
C PHE A 289 23.25 -22.28 17.98
N GLY A 290 22.28 -21.70 18.68
CA GLY A 290 22.49 -20.53 19.53
C GLY A 290 23.41 -20.86 20.72
N GLU A 291 24.38 -20.00 20.99
CA GLU A 291 25.10 -20.05 22.26
C GLU A 291 24.08 -19.92 23.41
N PRO A 292 24.25 -20.65 24.54
CA PRO A 292 23.25 -20.70 25.63
C PRO A 292 22.82 -19.32 26.18
N GLU A 293 23.70 -18.32 26.08
CA GLU A 293 23.50 -16.97 26.61
C GLU A 293 22.91 -15.99 25.58
N LYS A 294 22.90 -16.35 24.28
CA LYS A 294 22.44 -15.48 23.18
C LYS A 294 21.14 -15.88 22.46
N PRO A 295 20.33 -16.87 22.90
CA PRO A 295 19.12 -17.23 22.18
C PRO A 295 18.08 -16.11 22.27
N VAL A 296 18.11 -15.30 23.34
CA VAL A 296 17.18 -14.19 23.57
C VAL A 296 17.27 -13.12 22.48
N GLU A 297 18.47 -12.60 22.19
CA GLU A 297 18.68 -11.63 21.10
C GLU A 297 18.29 -12.22 19.75
N GLY A 298 18.62 -13.50 19.55
CA GLY A 298 18.29 -14.19 18.31
C GLY A 298 16.78 -14.34 18.09
N LEU A 299 16.05 -14.67 19.15
CA LEU A 299 14.61 -14.83 19.14
C LEU A 299 13.88 -13.48 19.03
N LEU A 300 14.41 -12.43 19.67
CA LEU A 300 13.94 -11.05 19.45
C LEU A 300 14.07 -10.65 17.98
N ALA A 301 15.25 -10.82 17.40
CA ALA A 301 15.49 -10.48 16.00
C ALA A 301 14.64 -11.33 15.04
N TRP A 302 14.51 -12.64 15.27
CA TRP A 302 13.61 -13.49 14.48
C TRP A 302 12.16 -13.04 14.58
N THR A 303 11.68 -12.72 15.78
CA THR A 303 10.30 -12.30 16.01
C THR A 303 10.02 -11.00 15.27
N VAL A 304 10.84 -9.98 15.51
CA VAL A 304 10.67 -8.63 14.98
C VAL A 304 10.90 -8.55 13.47
N LEU A 305 11.92 -9.25 12.95
CA LEU A 305 12.37 -9.08 11.57
C LEU A 305 11.86 -10.16 10.61
N ILE A 306 11.38 -11.31 11.10
CA ILE A 306 10.95 -12.40 10.21
C ILE A 306 9.49 -12.73 10.49
N PHE A 307 9.16 -13.01 11.74
CA PHE A 307 7.87 -13.56 12.11
C PHE A 307 6.72 -12.53 12.02
N LEU A 308 6.86 -11.36 12.64
CA LEU A 308 5.82 -10.32 12.57
C LEU A 308 5.62 -9.77 11.15
N PRO A 309 6.69 -9.47 10.37
CA PRO A 309 6.53 -9.09 8.95
C PRO A 309 5.84 -10.17 8.12
N THR A 310 6.11 -11.45 8.40
CA THR A 310 5.40 -12.58 7.76
C THR A 310 3.89 -12.52 8.00
N ILE A 311 3.46 -12.31 9.24
CA ILE A 311 2.04 -12.17 9.58
C ILE A 311 1.45 -10.96 8.85
N ASN A 312 2.11 -9.81 8.95
CA ASN A 312 1.68 -8.58 8.30
C ASN A 312 1.52 -8.73 6.78
N THR A 313 2.43 -9.48 6.15
CA THR A 313 2.39 -9.78 4.71
C THR A 313 1.05 -10.39 4.27
N PHE A 314 0.49 -11.32 5.06
CA PHE A 314 -0.78 -11.95 4.71
C PHE A 314 -1.94 -10.95 4.77
N PHE A 315 -1.94 -10.05 5.76
CA PHE A 315 -2.90 -8.96 5.85
C PHE A 315 -2.72 -7.93 4.73
N ASP A 316 -1.48 -7.58 4.39
CA ASP A 316 -1.15 -6.71 3.25
C ASP A 316 -1.68 -7.29 1.93
N VAL A 317 -1.46 -8.58 1.68
CA VAL A 317 -1.98 -9.26 0.48
C VAL A 317 -3.50 -9.27 0.49
N ALA A 318 -4.14 -9.59 1.62
CA ALA A 318 -5.60 -9.59 1.73
C ALA A 318 -6.17 -8.20 1.44
N SER A 319 -5.62 -7.16 2.09
CA SER A 319 -5.97 -5.76 1.88
C SER A 319 -5.82 -5.36 0.41
N LEU A 320 -4.68 -5.67 -0.20
CA LEU A 320 -4.44 -5.42 -1.62
C LEU A 320 -5.49 -6.07 -2.54
N GLN A 321 -5.86 -7.33 -2.30
CA GLN A 321 -6.85 -8.02 -3.14
C GLN A 321 -8.24 -7.42 -2.98
N VAL A 322 -8.62 -7.07 -1.75
CA VAL A 322 -9.87 -6.37 -1.45
C VAL A 322 -9.90 -5.02 -2.16
N SER A 323 -8.85 -4.21 -2.06
CA SER A 323 -8.78 -2.93 -2.75
C SER A 323 -8.87 -3.09 -4.27
N ARG A 324 -8.20 -4.09 -4.86
CA ARG A 324 -8.32 -4.39 -6.30
C ARG A 324 -9.74 -4.73 -6.72
N TYR A 325 -10.43 -5.55 -5.92
CA TYR A 325 -11.82 -5.88 -6.14
C TYR A 325 -12.69 -4.64 -6.17
N PHE A 326 -12.56 -3.76 -5.17
CA PHE A 326 -13.35 -2.53 -5.10
C PHE A 326 -13.01 -1.54 -6.21
N ILE A 327 -11.75 -1.40 -6.64
CA ILE A 327 -11.42 -0.56 -7.81
C ILE A 327 -12.13 -1.11 -9.06
N GLY A 328 -12.13 -2.44 -9.22
CA GLY A 328 -12.84 -3.11 -10.30
C GLY A 328 -14.35 -2.82 -10.27
N LYS A 329 -14.96 -2.82 -9.08
CA LYS A 329 -16.37 -2.49 -8.88
C LYS A 329 -16.68 -1.02 -9.16
N ILE A 330 -15.88 -0.09 -8.63
CA ILE A 330 -16.02 1.35 -8.86
C ILE A 330 -15.97 1.70 -10.35
N LYS A 331 -15.20 0.95 -11.14
CA LYS A 331 -15.12 1.11 -12.60
C LYS A 331 -16.39 0.65 -13.34
N GLN A 332 -17.10 -0.34 -12.80
CA GLN A 332 -18.26 -0.98 -13.45
C GLN A 332 -19.59 -0.37 -13.02
N ASP A 333 -19.70 0.01 -11.75
CA ASP A 333 -20.97 0.29 -11.10
C ASP A 333 -21.33 1.79 -11.12
N ASN A 334 -22.57 2.09 -10.72
CA ASN A 334 -23.09 3.46 -10.70
C ASN A 334 -22.64 4.22 -9.44
N ARG A 335 -22.86 5.53 -9.41
CA ARG A 335 -22.36 6.40 -8.32
C ARG A 335 -22.81 5.98 -6.92
N HIS A 336 -24.08 5.61 -6.74
CA HIS A 336 -24.60 5.20 -5.43
C HIS A 336 -23.98 3.88 -4.97
N GLN A 337 -23.83 2.93 -5.89
CA GLN A 337 -23.11 1.68 -5.62
C GLN A 337 -21.65 1.93 -5.31
N ASN A 338 -21.00 2.90 -5.97
CA ASN A 338 -19.60 3.23 -5.70
C ASN A 338 -19.41 3.84 -4.31
N ILE A 339 -20.38 4.61 -3.82
CA ILE A 339 -20.39 5.09 -2.43
C ILE A 339 -20.54 3.92 -1.46
N LEU A 340 -21.45 3.00 -1.75
CA LEU A 340 -21.59 1.76 -0.96
C LEU A 340 -20.27 0.96 -0.95
N TRP A 341 -19.63 0.78 -2.11
CA TRP A 341 -18.36 0.08 -2.22
C TRP A 341 -17.24 0.77 -1.45
N MET A 342 -17.19 2.10 -1.46
CA MET A 342 -16.23 2.87 -0.67
C MET A 342 -16.46 2.69 0.83
N VAL A 343 -17.72 2.73 1.29
CA VAL A 343 -18.05 2.49 2.70
C VAL A 343 -17.67 1.06 3.12
N ILE A 344 -17.96 0.07 2.27
CA ILE A 344 -17.59 -1.33 2.54
C ILE A 344 -16.06 -1.47 2.54
N ASP A 345 -15.34 -0.85 1.61
CA ASP A 345 -13.87 -0.88 1.57
C ASP A 345 -13.25 -0.32 2.85
N VAL A 346 -13.71 0.87 3.31
CA VAL A 346 -13.29 1.45 4.60
C VAL A 346 -13.56 0.48 5.76
N ALA A 347 -14.76 -0.11 5.81
CA ALA A 347 -15.12 -1.04 6.86
C ALA A 347 -14.24 -2.31 6.85
N VAL A 348 -13.95 -2.86 5.67
CA VAL A 348 -13.07 -4.03 5.53
C VAL A 348 -11.64 -3.66 5.88
N ALA A 349 -11.15 -2.48 5.50
CA ALA A 349 -9.81 -2.02 5.86
C ALA A 349 -9.65 -1.85 7.38
N ILE A 350 -10.64 -1.25 8.06
CA ILE A 350 -10.67 -1.15 9.52
C ILE A 350 -10.68 -2.54 10.15
N ALA A 351 -11.51 -3.46 9.64
CA ALA A 351 -11.59 -4.83 10.15
C ALA A 351 -10.26 -5.60 9.97
N LEU A 352 -9.59 -5.43 8.82
CA LEU A 352 -8.29 -6.02 8.55
C LEU A 352 -7.20 -5.44 9.44
N LEU A 353 -7.18 -4.12 9.65
CA LEU A 353 -6.23 -3.47 10.55
C LEU A 353 -6.42 -3.92 12.00
N PHE A 354 -7.67 -3.94 12.48
CA PHE A 354 -8.00 -4.43 13.82
C PHE A 354 -7.62 -5.91 13.96
N GLY A 355 -7.95 -6.73 12.96
CA GLY A 355 -7.58 -8.14 12.92
C GLY A 355 -6.06 -8.35 12.92
N LEU A 356 -5.30 -7.49 12.23
CA LEU A 356 -3.85 -7.50 12.22
C LEU A 356 -3.31 -7.23 13.63
N TYR A 357 -3.66 -6.09 14.24
CA TYR A 357 -3.19 -5.75 15.58
C TYR A 357 -3.56 -6.81 16.61
N TRP A 358 -4.81 -7.30 16.56
CA TRP A 358 -5.26 -8.39 17.43
C TRP A 358 -4.40 -9.64 17.26
N THR A 359 -4.15 -10.05 16.02
CA THR A 359 -3.33 -11.23 15.70
C THR A 359 -1.90 -11.03 16.21
N LEU A 360 -1.29 -9.88 15.93
CA LEU A 360 0.07 -9.58 16.35
C LEU A 360 0.20 -9.61 17.88
N PHE A 361 -0.71 -8.96 18.61
CA PHE A 361 -0.69 -9.00 20.09
C PHE A 361 -0.95 -10.40 20.64
N ALA A 362 -1.93 -11.14 20.12
CA ALA A 362 -2.22 -12.50 20.58
C ALA A 362 -1.05 -13.45 20.34
N VAL A 363 -0.36 -13.27 19.22
CA VAL A 363 0.81 -14.07 18.86
C VAL A 363 2.02 -13.72 19.72
N LEU A 364 2.27 -12.43 20.00
CA LEU A 364 3.34 -12.02 20.92
C LEU A 364 3.11 -12.54 22.35
N ASP A 365 1.87 -12.45 22.84
CA ASP A 365 1.46 -13.00 24.15
C ASP A 365 1.67 -14.54 24.20
N LEU A 366 1.38 -15.22 23.09
CA LEU A 366 1.64 -16.65 22.96
C LEU A 366 3.15 -16.96 22.94
N LEU A 367 3.95 -16.17 22.24
CA LEU A 367 5.40 -16.34 22.19
C LEU A 367 6.02 -16.15 23.58
N ASP A 368 5.68 -15.07 24.29
CA ASP A 368 6.20 -14.83 25.64
C ASP A 368 5.76 -15.93 26.61
N SER A 369 4.47 -16.26 26.65
CA SER A 369 3.97 -17.29 27.59
C SER A 369 4.46 -18.71 27.31
N ARG A 370 4.80 -19.05 26.06
CA ARG A 370 5.21 -20.41 25.66
C ARG A 370 6.70 -20.60 25.47
N LEU A 371 7.38 -19.62 24.88
CA LEU A 371 8.81 -19.71 24.59
C LEU A 371 9.66 -19.03 25.67
N PHE A 372 9.11 -18.05 26.40
CA PHE A 372 9.86 -17.28 27.41
C PHE A 372 9.09 -17.11 28.73
N PRO A 373 8.62 -18.20 29.37
CA PRO A 373 7.78 -18.10 30.56
C PRO A 373 8.46 -17.43 31.75
N GLU A 374 9.80 -17.45 31.81
CA GLU A 374 10.57 -16.86 32.92
C GLU A 374 11.05 -15.43 32.64
N THR A 375 11.13 -15.02 31.38
CA THR A 375 11.70 -13.72 30.97
C THR A 375 10.86 -13.12 29.84
N PRO A 376 9.82 -12.33 30.15
CA PRO A 376 8.99 -11.72 29.10
C PRO A 376 9.87 -10.85 28.20
N LEU A 377 9.91 -11.17 26.90
CA LEU A 377 10.74 -10.45 25.94
C LEU A 377 10.02 -9.21 25.40
N PHE A 378 8.69 -9.23 25.42
CA PHE A 378 7.86 -8.15 24.95
C PHE A 378 6.96 -7.67 26.09
N ASP A 379 6.91 -6.36 26.30
CA ASP A 379 5.93 -5.77 27.22
C ASP A 379 4.56 -5.68 26.54
N VAL A 380 3.99 -6.83 26.19
CA VAL A 380 2.72 -6.91 25.44
C VAL A 380 1.59 -6.20 26.18
N GLN A 381 1.58 -6.25 27.51
CA GLN A 381 0.56 -5.59 28.32
C GLN A 381 0.74 -4.07 28.32
N GLY A 382 1.97 -3.56 28.52
CA GLY A 382 2.26 -2.15 28.37
C GLY A 382 1.96 -1.64 26.96
N TRP A 383 2.25 -2.43 25.93
CA TRP A 383 1.93 -2.08 24.54
C TRP A 383 0.43 -2.10 24.25
N LYS A 384 -0.33 -3.05 24.81
CA LYS A 384 -1.80 -3.06 24.74
C LYS A 384 -2.38 -1.84 25.46
N ALA A 385 -1.84 -1.45 26.61
CA ALA A 385 -2.25 -0.26 27.33
C ALA A 385 -1.94 1.01 26.52
N LEU A 386 -0.73 1.11 25.95
CA LEU A 386 -0.35 2.20 25.06
C LEU A 386 -1.28 2.28 23.84
N PHE A 387 -1.56 1.14 23.21
CA PHE A 387 -2.31 1.11 21.96
C PHE A 387 -3.83 1.25 22.12
N TRP A 388 -4.43 0.54 23.08
CA TRP A 388 -5.89 0.46 23.27
C TRP A 388 -6.43 1.41 24.33
N GLU A 389 -5.70 1.59 25.44
CA GLU A 389 -6.19 2.38 26.59
C GLU A 389 -5.81 3.86 26.45
N SER A 390 -4.52 4.14 26.29
CA SER A 390 -4.03 5.52 26.14
C SER A 390 -4.07 6.04 24.70
N LYS A 391 -4.11 5.10 23.72
CA LYS A 391 -4.09 5.37 22.28
C LYS A 391 -2.92 6.22 21.81
N ASP A 392 -1.79 6.13 22.50
CA ASP A 392 -0.55 6.78 22.11
C ASP A 392 0.19 5.93 21.07
N TRP A 393 -0.38 5.83 19.87
CA TRP A 393 0.16 5.00 18.79
C TRP A 393 1.53 5.44 18.29
N PHE A 394 1.95 6.64 18.65
CA PHE A 394 3.25 7.22 18.31
C PHE A 394 4.25 7.15 19.46
N HIS A 395 3.88 6.50 20.57
CA HIS A 395 4.81 6.24 21.67
C HIS A 395 6.03 5.48 21.14
N PRO A 396 7.27 5.90 21.45
CA PRO A 396 8.49 5.31 20.89
C PRO A 396 8.57 3.78 20.98
N ASP A 397 8.03 3.20 22.06
CA ASP A 397 8.10 1.76 22.32
C ASP A 397 7.22 0.92 21.41
N ILE A 398 6.11 1.48 20.91
CA ILE A 398 5.18 0.80 19.97
C ILE A 398 5.21 1.41 18.56
N LEU A 399 5.95 2.48 18.33
CA LEU A 399 5.99 3.19 17.06
C LEU A 399 6.42 2.29 15.90
N TRP A 400 7.44 1.47 16.08
CA TRP A 400 7.89 0.51 15.06
C TRP A 400 6.79 -0.49 14.67
N PHE A 401 5.99 -0.91 15.66
CA PHE A 401 4.88 -1.84 15.49
C PHE A 401 3.71 -1.17 14.75
N THR A 402 3.38 0.07 15.14
CA THR A 402 2.41 0.92 14.45
C THR A 402 2.79 1.11 12.98
N LEU A 403 4.07 1.37 12.70
CA LEU A 403 4.56 1.61 11.35
C LEU A 403 4.63 0.36 10.49
N MET A 404 4.99 -0.78 11.08
CA MET A 404 4.89 -2.08 10.41
C MET A 404 3.44 -2.30 9.96
N ALA A 405 2.48 -2.17 10.87
CA ALA A 405 1.08 -2.35 10.54
C ALA A 405 0.56 -1.30 9.55
N SER A 406 1.15 -0.09 9.53
CA SER A 406 0.77 0.99 8.62
C SER A 406 1.11 0.71 7.15
N THR A 407 1.90 -0.30 6.81
CA THR A 407 2.09 -0.71 5.40
C THR A 407 0.77 -1.10 4.74
N THR A 408 -0.13 -1.73 5.49
CA THR A 408 -1.50 -2.07 5.05
C THR A 408 -2.33 -0.83 4.75
N LEU A 409 -2.06 0.28 5.45
CA LEU A 409 -2.76 1.54 5.30
C LEU A 409 -2.32 2.31 4.05
N LEU A 410 -1.09 2.13 3.55
CA LEU A 410 -0.61 2.88 2.38
C LEU A 410 -1.42 2.54 1.12
N VAL A 411 -1.63 1.25 0.84
CA VAL A 411 -2.42 0.80 -0.32
C VAL A 411 -3.89 1.24 -0.15
N THR A 412 -4.42 1.06 1.06
CA THR A 412 -5.76 1.51 1.42
C THR A 412 -5.92 3.03 1.21
N PHE A 413 -4.94 3.83 1.63
CA PHE A 413 -4.97 5.29 1.49
C PHE A 413 -4.99 5.74 0.03
N ILE A 414 -4.17 5.12 -0.82
CA ILE A 414 -4.17 5.40 -2.27
C ILE A 414 -5.53 5.04 -2.88
N HIS A 415 -6.08 3.88 -2.51
CA HIS A 415 -7.41 3.46 -2.96
C HIS A 415 -8.48 4.45 -2.52
N LEU A 416 -8.54 4.76 -1.23
CA LEU A 416 -9.51 5.69 -0.64
C LEU A 416 -9.40 7.06 -1.29
N SER A 417 -8.19 7.57 -1.54
CA SER A 417 -8.00 8.85 -2.23
C SER A 417 -8.64 8.87 -3.63
N LEU A 418 -8.56 7.76 -4.37
CA LEU A 418 -9.21 7.64 -5.69
C LEU A 418 -10.71 7.37 -5.60
N ALA A 419 -11.16 6.62 -4.59
CA ALA A 419 -12.58 6.47 -4.30
C ALA A 419 -13.20 7.82 -3.91
N PHE A 420 -12.49 8.63 -3.12
CA PHE A 420 -12.88 10.00 -2.80
C PHE A 420 -12.89 10.89 -4.03
N ALA A 421 -11.85 10.85 -4.87
CA ALA A 421 -11.83 11.59 -6.13
C ALA A 421 -13.06 11.26 -6.98
N HIS A 422 -13.54 10.01 -6.98
CA HIS A 422 -14.77 9.60 -7.67
C HIS A 422 -15.99 10.43 -7.27
N LEU A 423 -16.12 10.78 -5.98
CA LEU A 423 -17.27 11.50 -5.43
C LEU A 423 -17.38 12.91 -6.01
N PHE A 424 -16.25 13.51 -6.36
CA PHE A 424 -16.18 14.87 -6.91
C PHE A 424 -16.22 14.90 -8.45
N MET A 425 -16.13 13.75 -9.11
CA MET A 425 -16.11 13.66 -10.57
C MET A 425 -17.52 13.64 -11.18
N PRO A 426 -17.80 14.41 -12.26
CA PRO A 426 -19.05 14.33 -13.02
C PRO A 426 -19.08 13.05 -13.87
N LEU A 427 -19.34 11.92 -13.23
CA LEU A 427 -19.38 10.61 -13.88
C LEU A 427 -20.80 10.27 -14.29
N TRP A 428 -21.21 10.73 -15.49
CA TRP A 428 -22.53 10.39 -16.01
C TRP A 428 -22.65 8.92 -16.36
N HIS A 429 -23.62 8.26 -15.75
CA HIS A 429 -23.96 6.88 -16.06
C HIS A 429 -24.60 6.77 -17.46
N ARG A 430 -24.64 5.57 -18.04
CA ARG A 430 -25.27 5.34 -19.36
C ARG A 430 -26.72 5.86 -19.43
N LYS A 431 -27.49 5.74 -18.34
CA LYS A 431 -28.88 6.23 -18.28
C LYS A 431 -28.94 7.76 -18.32
N GLU A 432 -28.10 8.44 -17.56
CA GLU A 432 -28.01 9.91 -17.53
C GLU A 432 -27.54 10.46 -18.86
N LYS A 433 -26.53 9.83 -19.48
CA LYS A 433 -26.09 10.17 -20.85
C LYS A 433 -27.21 10.02 -21.87
N LYS A 434 -27.99 8.93 -21.80
CA LYS A 434 -29.16 8.73 -22.66
C LYS A 434 -30.22 9.81 -22.42
N LYS A 435 -30.45 10.20 -21.16
CA LYS A 435 -31.37 11.29 -20.79
C LYS A 435 -30.90 12.63 -21.35
N ILE A 436 -29.65 13.01 -21.11
CA ILE A 436 -29.02 14.24 -21.63
C ILE A 436 -29.08 14.26 -23.16
N ALA A 437 -28.71 13.17 -23.83
CA ALA A 437 -28.79 13.06 -25.29
C ALA A 437 -30.23 13.09 -25.82
N GLY A 438 -31.20 12.58 -25.05
CA GLY A 438 -32.62 12.70 -25.33
C GLY A 438 -33.08 14.16 -25.30
N LEU A 439 -32.78 14.86 -24.20
CA LEU A 439 -33.10 16.27 -24.00
C LEU A 439 -32.43 17.18 -25.03
N ILE A 440 -31.18 16.89 -25.43
CA ILE A 440 -30.51 17.62 -26.51
C ILE A 440 -31.23 17.42 -27.85
N ARG A 441 -31.69 16.21 -28.17
CA ARG A 441 -32.45 15.94 -29.41
C ARG A 441 -33.81 16.63 -29.41
N GLU A 442 -34.51 16.58 -28.29
CA GLU A 442 -35.79 17.27 -28.09
C GLU A 442 -35.64 18.78 -28.24
N MET A 443 -34.63 19.36 -27.59
CA MET A 443 -34.28 20.77 -27.71
C MET A 443 -33.98 21.18 -29.16
N LYS A 444 -33.21 20.40 -29.91
CA LYS A 444 -32.93 20.68 -31.32
C LYS A 444 -34.20 20.63 -32.18
N ARG A 445 -35.07 19.65 -31.94
CA ARG A 445 -36.36 19.53 -32.64
C ARG A 445 -37.27 20.72 -32.37
N GLU A 446 -37.38 21.19 -31.13
CA GLU A 446 -38.20 22.35 -30.80
C GLU A 446 -37.61 23.65 -31.38
N ALA A 447 -36.28 23.78 -31.40
CA ALA A 447 -35.62 24.89 -32.07
C ALA A 447 -35.91 24.97 -33.57
N GLU A 448 -36.00 23.82 -34.26
CA GLU A 448 -36.30 23.76 -35.70
C GLU A 448 -37.76 24.14 -36.01
N LYS A 449 -38.69 23.89 -35.08
CA LYS A 449 -40.11 24.25 -35.25
C LYS A 449 -40.39 25.74 -35.07
N ASN A 450 -39.56 26.44 -34.30
CA ASN A 450 -39.77 27.84 -33.96
C ASN A 450 -39.07 28.78 -34.96
N ALA A 451 -39.80 29.75 -35.49
CA ALA A 451 -39.29 30.69 -36.50
C ALA A 451 -38.10 31.53 -36.00
N ASP A 452 -38.08 31.87 -34.70
CA ASP A 452 -36.97 32.58 -34.05
C ASP A 452 -35.91 31.63 -33.45
N ARG A 453 -36.07 30.32 -33.71
CA ARG A 453 -35.26 29.21 -33.18
C ARG A 453 -35.11 29.21 -31.66
N LYS A 454 -35.97 29.91 -30.91
CA LYS A 454 -35.91 29.87 -29.43
C LYS A 454 -36.44 28.54 -28.93
N VAL A 455 -35.84 28.07 -27.84
CA VAL A 455 -36.26 26.84 -27.16
C VAL A 455 -37.03 27.25 -25.90
N PRO A 456 -38.14 26.54 -25.59
CA PRO A 456 -38.80 26.66 -24.30
C PRO A 456 -37.84 26.55 -23.10
N LYS A 457 -37.96 27.47 -22.14
CA LYS A 457 -37.04 27.59 -20.99
C LYS A 457 -37.04 26.35 -20.09
N ASP A 458 -38.17 25.66 -20.00
CA ASP A 458 -38.36 24.39 -19.30
C ASP A 458 -37.45 23.29 -19.85
N ILE A 459 -37.36 23.11 -21.17
CA ILE A 459 -36.46 22.12 -21.79
C ILE A 459 -34.99 22.45 -21.47
N CYS A 460 -34.61 23.73 -21.55
CA CYS A 460 -33.26 24.19 -21.18
C CYS A 460 -32.96 23.92 -19.69
N ARG A 461 -33.94 24.15 -18.80
CA ARG A 461 -33.81 23.86 -17.37
C ARG A 461 -33.72 22.36 -17.08
N ASP A 462 -34.48 21.54 -17.78
CA ASP A 462 -34.41 20.08 -17.62
C ASP A 462 -33.07 19.51 -18.07
N LEU A 463 -32.50 20.06 -19.15
CA LEU A 463 -31.15 19.73 -19.60
C LEU A 463 -30.09 20.18 -18.58
N ALA A 464 -30.17 21.42 -18.11
CA ALA A 464 -29.25 21.95 -17.10
C ALA A 464 -29.32 21.15 -15.78
N ARG A 465 -30.54 20.81 -15.32
CA ARG A 465 -30.76 19.96 -14.15
C ARG A 465 -30.20 18.56 -14.37
N ALA A 466 -30.46 17.93 -15.51
CA ALA A 466 -29.92 16.60 -15.82
C ALA A 466 -28.39 16.57 -15.86
N TYR A 467 -27.75 17.70 -16.19
CA TYR A 467 -26.31 17.84 -16.22
C TYR A 467 -25.68 18.09 -14.84
N TYR A 468 -26.15 19.11 -14.12
CA TYR A 468 -25.56 19.55 -12.85
C TYR A 468 -26.02 18.76 -11.63
N PHE A 469 -27.28 18.31 -11.60
CA PHE A 469 -27.84 17.66 -10.42
C PHE A 469 -27.07 16.41 -9.99
N PRO A 470 -26.71 15.48 -10.89
CA PRO A 470 -25.91 14.33 -10.47
C PRO A 470 -24.64 14.80 -9.79
N TRP A 471 -23.88 15.71 -10.43
CA TRP A 471 -22.60 16.19 -9.91
C TRP A 471 -22.74 16.79 -8.50
N GLU A 472 -23.61 17.79 -8.32
CA GLU A 472 -23.88 18.42 -7.04
C GLU A 472 -24.29 17.42 -5.97
N HIS A 473 -25.23 16.53 -6.32
CA HIS A 473 -25.78 15.56 -5.37
C HIS A 473 -24.67 14.68 -4.78
N GLY A 474 -23.70 14.24 -5.57
CA GLY A 474 -22.62 13.44 -5.00
C GLY A 474 -21.40 14.22 -4.52
N VAL A 475 -21.24 15.52 -4.81
CA VAL A 475 -20.34 16.37 -4.02
C VAL A 475 -20.86 16.41 -2.59
N VAL A 476 -22.15 16.70 -2.43
CA VAL A 476 -22.78 16.76 -1.11
C VAL A 476 -22.75 15.39 -0.42
N LEU A 477 -23.14 14.32 -1.11
CA LEU A 477 -23.09 12.96 -0.55
C LEU A 477 -21.65 12.54 -0.21
N GLY A 478 -20.66 12.96 -1.01
CA GLY A 478 -19.26 12.70 -0.75
C GLY A 478 -18.75 13.44 0.49
N SER A 479 -19.06 14.73 0.62
CA SER A 479 -18.74 15.53 1.81
C SER A 479 -19.37 14.95 3.07
N LEU A 480 -20.61 14.49 3.01
CA LEU A 480 -21.27 13.85 4.14
C LEU A 480 -20.64 12.52 4.51
N THR A 481 -20.25 11.73 3.51
CA THR A 481 -19.58 10.46 3.75
C THR A 481 -18.22 10.71 4.42
N LEU A 482 -17.43 11.66 3.91
CA LEU A 482 -16.16 12.09 4.52
C LEU A 482 -16.35 12.52 5.96
N TRP A 483 -17.37 13.33 6.20
CA TRP A 483 -17.63 13.87 7.51
C TRP A 483 -18.15 12.82 8.48
N GLY A 484 -19.05 11.93 8.04
CA GLY A 484 -19.49 10.77 8.83
C GLY A 484 -18.34 9.83 9.17
N ILE A 485 -17.44 9.55 8.22
CA ILE A 485 -16.20 8.81 8.46
C ILE A 485 -15.33 9.54 9.48
N GLY A 486 -15.11 10.84 9.30
CA GLY A 486 -14.33 11.67 10.22
C GLY A 486 -14.90 11.71 11.63
N CYS A 487 -16.22 11.76 11.78
CA CYS A 487 -16.90 11.63 13.06
C CYS A 487 -16.66 10.26 13.67
N VAL A 488 -16.89 9.17 12.93
CA VAL A 488 -16.64 7.80 13.41
C VAL A 488 -15.18 7.66 13.88
N PHE A 489 -14.21 8.14 13.10
CA PHE A 489 -12.82 8.17 13.51
C PHE A 489 -12.61 9.03 14.75
N TYR A 490 -13.14 10.25 14.80
CA TYR A 490 -13.01 11.12 15.97
C TYR A 490 -13.49 10.44 17.26
N TYR A 491 -14.65 9.78 17.26
CA TYR A 491 -15.14 9.12 18.49
C TYR A 491 -14.39 7.82 18.79
N LEU A 492 -14.21 6.96 17.80
CA LEU A 492 -13.53 5.67 18.02
C LEU A 492 -12.06 5.86 18.40
N VAL A 493 -11.40 6.89 17.84
CA VAL A 493 -9.97 7.14 18.03
C VAL A 493 -9.72 8.14 19.15
N LEU A 494 -10.38 9.29 19.21
CA LEU A 494 -10.01 10.34 20.16
C LEU A 494 -10.81 10.32 21.46
N GLN A 495 -11.97 9.66 21.52
CA GLN A 495 -12.81 9.63 22.73
C GLN A 495 -13.04 8.26 23.36
N GLY A 496 -12.88 7.17 22.60
CA GLY A 496 -12.98 5.78 23.13
C GLY A 496 -11.83 5.37 24.02
#